data_AF-Q4RPS3-F1
#
_entry.id   AF-Q4RPS3-F1
#
_cell.length_a   1.000
_cell.length_b   1.000
_cell.length_c   1.000
_cell.angle_alpha   90.00
_cell.angle_beta   90.00
_cell.angle_gamma   90.00
#
_symmetry.space_group_name_H-M   'P 1'
#
loop_
_entity.id
_entity.type
_entity.pdbx_description
1 polymer ?
#
loop_
_entity_poly.entity_id
_entity_poly.type
_entity_poly.pdbx_seq_one_letter_code
_entity_poly.pdbx_strand_id
1 'polypeptide(L)'
;MLQGQLKETLFEWPEKKPHGDMVQKSQRVVQENKVAYINDSIGLHRMENVSHTECATSLHLYSPPFQTCQTFDQRTGHKNTVKMTFWSKYGERTPF
;
A
#
# COMPACT_ATOMS: atom_id res chain seq x y z
N MET A 1 2.10 6.46 -11.33
CA MET A 1 1.60 7.72 -10.74
C MET A 1 0.94 8.55 -11.82
N LEU A 2 -0.25 9.10 -11.56
CA LEU A 2 -0.96 9.97 -12.51
C LEU A 2 -0.81 11.45 -12.18
N GLN A 3 -0.73 11.81 -10.90
CA GLN A 3 -0.51 13.20 -10.44
C GLN A 3 0.20 13.18 -9.09
N GLY A 4 1.15 14.11 -8.90
CA GLY A 4 1.88 14.26 -7.64
C GLY A 4 2.86 13.11 -7.39
N GLN A 5 3.17 12.86 -6.11
CA GLN A 5 4.15 11.86 -5.70
C GLN A 5 3.67 11.07 -4.47
N LEU A 6 4.10 9.82 -4.37
CA LEU A 6 3.85 8.97 -3.19
C LEU A 6 5.17 8.46 -2.63
N LYS A 7 5.30 8.44 -1.31
CA LYS A 7 6.37 7.72 -0.61
C LYS A 7 5.97 6.26 -0.49
N GLU A 8 6.80 5.37 -1.01
CA GLU A 8 6.72 3.93 -0.78
C GLU A 8 7.76 3.54 0.27
N THR A 9 7.29 2.94 1.37
CA THR A 9 8.15 2.30 2.37
C THR A 9 7.98 0.79 2.29
N LEU A 10 9.05 0.06 2.00
CA LEU A 10 9.06 -1.40 1.93
C LEU A 10 9.44 -1.99 3.29
N PHE A 11 8.73 -3.03 3.69
CA PHE A 11 8.94 -3.78 4.92
C PHE A 11 9.19 -5.25 4.62
N GLU A 12 10.00 -5.87 5.47
CA GLU A 12 10.13 -7.32 5.50
C GLU A 12 8.88 -7.98 6.07
N TRP A 13 8.68 -9.25 5.77
CA TRP A 13 7.64 -10.04 6.40
C TRP A 13 7.95 -10.21 7.89
N PRO A 14 6.98 -10.03 8.80
CA PRO A 14 7.21 -10.25 10.21
C PRO A 14 7.59 -11.71 10.46
N GLU A 15 8.69 -11.94 11.17
CA GLU A 15 9.09 -13.28 11.60
C GLU A 15 8.03 -13.90 12.52
N LYS A 16 8.05 -15.22 12.69
CA LYS A 16 7.07 -15.98 13.51
C LYS A 16 7.04 -15.61 15.01
N LYS A 17 7.87 -14.67 15.46
CA LYS A 17 7.88 -14.21 16.86
C LYS A 17 6.93 -13.01 17.01
N PRO A 18 5.89 -13.08 17.87
CA PRO A 18 4.78 -12.13 17.86
C PRO A 18 5.07 -10.71 18.40
N HIS A 19 6.33 -10.30 18.58
CA HIS A 19 6.67 -9.10 19.34
C HIS A 19 7.94 -8.43 18.82
N GLY A 20 7.85 -7.83 17.63
CA GLY A 20 8.92 -6.99 17.10
C GLY A 20 8.39 -5.94 16.15
N ASP A 21 9.04 -4.77 16.14
CA ASP A 21 8.77 -3.73 15.15
C ASP A 21 9.02 -4.29 13.74
N MET A 22 8.14 -3.94 12.81
CA MET A 22 8.34 -4.30 11.40
C MET A 22 9.63 -3.65 10.89
N VAL A 23 10.48 -4.45 10.25
CA VAL A 23 11.77 -3.99 9.72
C VAL A 23 11.55 -3.30 8.38
N GLN A 24 11.89 -2.02 8.31
CA GLN A 24 11.90 -1.26 7.07
C GLN A 24 13.11 -1.68 6.23
N LYS A 25 12.87 -2.19 5.02
CA LYS A 25 13.89 -2.59 4.05
C LYS A 25 14.40 -1.42 3.23
N SER A 26 13.50 -0.57 2.76
CA SER A 26 13.86 0.62 1.99
C SER A 26 12.71 1.63 1.95
N GLN A 27 13.02 2.84 1.49
CA GLN A 27 12.03 3.86 1.19
C GLN A 27 12.41 4.58 -0.09
N ARG A 28 11.41 4.95 -0.88
CA ARG A 28 11.60 5.75 -2.09
C ARG A 28 10.39 6.64 -2.36
N VAL A 29 10.58 7.67 -3.17
CA VAL A 29 9.49 8.51 -3.67
C VAL A 29 9.19 8.11 -5.11
N VAL A 30 7.96 7.68 -5.36
CA VAL A 30 7.44 7.39 -6.69
C VAL A 30 6.93 8.70 -7.29
N GLN A 31 7.70 9.20 -8.25
CA GLN A 31 7.42 10.44 -8.97
C GLN A 31 6.30 10.27 -10.01
N GLU A 32 5.77 11.39 -10.50
CA GLU A 32 4.77 11.41 -11.56
C GLU A 32 5.24 10.63 -12.81
N ASN A 33 4.32 9.93 -13.48
CA ASN A 33 4.58 9.04 -14.62
C ASN A 33 5.57 7.88 -14.34
N LYS A 34 6.01 7.67 -13.10
CA LYS A 34 6.78 6.48 -12.71
C LYS A 34 5.88 5.33 -12.28
N VAL A 35 6.41 4.13 -12.47
CA VAL A 35 5.76 2.85 -12.17
C VAL A 35 6.54 2.16 -11.05
N ALA A 36 5.81 1.64 -10.07
CA ALA A 36 6.31 0.76 -9.03
C ALA A 36 5.64 -0.62 -9.19
N TYR A 37 6.35 -1.66 -8.76
CA TYR A 37 5.86 -3.04 -8.80
C TYR A 37 6.08 -3.69 -7.44
N ILE A 38 5.07 -4.43 -6.97
CA ILE A 38 5.15 -5.22 -5.75
C ILE A 38 4.35 -6.52 -5.88
N ASN A 39 4.82 -7.54 -5.17
CA ASN A 39 4.13 -8.79 -4.89
C ASN A 39 4.60 -9.32 -3.52
N ASP A 40 3.94 -10.36 -3.02
CA ASP A 40 4.24 -10.92 -1.70
C ASP A 40 5.68 -11.46 -1.55
N SER A 41 6.33 -11.87 -2.65
CA SER A 41 7.73 -12.32 -2.61
C SER A 41 8.74 -11.17 -2.45
N ILE A 42 8.36 -9.93 -2.81
CA ILE A 42 9.19 -8.73 -2.65
C ILE A 42 9.17 -8.25 -1.20
N GLY A 43 7.98 -8.26 -0.59
CA GLY A 43 7.75 -7.80 0.78
C GLY A 43 6.41 -7.11 0.95
N LEU A 44 6.25 -6.42 2.07
CA LEU A 44 5.10 -5.60 2.41
C LEU A 44 5.42 -4.14 2.08
N HIS A 45 4.42 -3.30 1.82
CA HIS A 45 4.68 -1.86 1.64
C HIS A 45 3.62 -0.97 2.26
N ARG A 46 4.02 0.28 2.50
CA ARG A 46 3.13 1.38 2.85
C ARG A 46 3.30 2.48 1.79
N MET A 47 2.16 2.94 1.26
CA MET A 47 2.08 4.03 0.28
C MET A 47 1.47 5.25 0.96
N GLU A 48 2.18 6.38 0.96
CA GLU A 48 1.77 7.60 1.67
C GLU A 48 1.93 8.83 0.78
N ASN A 49 0.94 9.73 0.78
CA ASN A 49 1.15 11.08 0.30
C ASN A 49 1.77 11.90 1.44
N VAL A 50 3.04 12.29 1.27
CA VAL A 50 3.77 13.11 2.26
C VAL A 50 3.60 14.61 2.02
N SER A 51 2.90 15.01 0.96
CA SER A 51 2.59 16.41 0.72
C SER A 51 1.49 16.89 1.66
N HIS A 52 1.70 18.06 2.25
CA HIS A 52 0.70 18.73 3.09
C HIS A 52 -0.20 19.69 2.32
N THR A 53 0.09 19.94 1.04
CA THR A 53 -0.64 20.91 0.21
C THR A 53 -1.21 20.29 -1.06
N GLU A 54 -0.54 19.29 -1.63
CA GLU A 54 -0.88 18.72 -2.93
C GLU A 54 -1.53 17.34 -2.80
N CYS A 55 -2.57 17.11 -3.59
CA CYS A 55 -3.16 15.78 -3.76
C CYS A 55 -2.27 14.90 -4.65
N ALA A 56 -2.31 13.58 -4.42
CA ALA A 56 -1.62 12.60 -5.25
C ALA A 56 -2.63 11.55 -5.76
N THR A 57 -2.54 11.22 -7.05
CA THR A 57 -3.37 10.19 -7.69
C THR A 57 -2.49 9.12 -8.31
N SER A 58 -2.80 7.86 -8.04
CA SER A 58 -2.09 6.69 -8.56
C SER A 58 -3.04 5.77 -9.34
N LEU A 59 -2.48 5.04 -10.30
CA LEU A 59 -3.17 3.98 -11.03
C LEU A 59 -2.59 2.64 -10.55
N HIS A 60 -3.46 1.73 -10.10
CA HIS A 60 -3.09 0.43 -9.57
C HIS A 60 -3.69 -0.68 -10.44
N LEU A 61 -2.89 -1.69 -10.76
CA LEU A 61 -3.31 -2.89 -11.48
C LEU A 61 -2.93 -4.11 -10.65
N TYR A 62 -3.92 -4.96 -10.37
CA TYR A 62 -3.74 -6.21 -9.63
C TYR A 62 -4.16 -7.40 -10.49
N SER A 63 -3.34 -8.46 -10.50
CA SER A 63 -3.59 -9.68 -11.25
C SER A 63 -3.06 -10.91 -10.50
N PRO A 64 -3.90 -11.92 -10.20
CA PRO A 64 -5.36 -11.92 -10.37
C PRO A 64 -6.03 -10.87 -9.45
N PRO A 65 -7.29 -10.47 -9.72
CA PRO A 65 -8.01 -9.55 -8.85
C PRO A 65 -8.27 -10.20 -7.48
N PHE A 66 -8.15 -9.40 -6.42
CA PHE A 66 -8.44 -9.81 -5.05
C PHE A 66 -9.28 -8.75 -4.32
N GLN A 67 -10.05 -9.18 -3.33
CA GLN A 67 -10.97 -8.31 -2.56
C GLN A 67 -10.57 -8.16 -1.09
N THR A 68 -9.58 -8.94 -0.64
CA THR A 68 -9.11 -8.96 0.74
C THR A 68 -7.60 -8.83 0.77
N CYS A 69 -7.09 -8.04 1.70
CA CYS A 69 -5.66 -7.92 1.97
C CYS A 69 -5.39 -8.07 3.47
N GLN A 70 -4.11 -8.21 3.82
CA GLN A 70 -3.66 -8.18 5.22
C GLN A 70 -3.10 -6.80 5.52
N THR A 71 -3.58 -6.16 6.58
CA THR A 71 -2.96 -4.98 7.16
C THR A 71 -2.12 -5.39 8.36
N PHE A 72 -0.99 -4.73 8.55
CA PHE A 72 -0.03 -5.08 9.59
C PHE A 72 0.14 -3.89 10.53
N ASP A 73 0.09 -4.14 11.83
CA ASP A 73 0.52 -3.18 12.83
C ASP A 73 2.06 -3.11 12.82
N GLN A 74 2.59 -1.92 12.53
CA GLN A 74 4.03 -1.70 12.44
C GLN A 74 4.78 -2.02 13.73
N ARG A 75 4.16 -1.86 14.92
CA ARG A 75 4.83 -2.05 16.21
C ARG A 75 4.89 -3.51 16.66
N THR A 76 3.94 -4.31 16.20
CA THR A 76 3.75 -5.68 16.69
C THR A 76 3.93 -6.73 15.60
N GLY A 77 3.87 -6.34 14.33
CA GLY A 77 3.77 -7.26 13.20
C GLY A 77 2.44 -8.01 13.14
N HIS A 78 1.49 -7.70 14.04
CA HIS A 78 0.19 -8.36 14.07
C HIS A 78 -0.59 -8.03 12.80
N LYS A 79 -1.18 -9.06 12.20
CA LYS A 79 -1.91 -8.93 10.94
C LYS A 79 -3.41 -9.05 11.13
N ASN A 80 -4.15 -8.19 10.46
CA ASN A 80 -5.60 -8.23 10.37
C ASN A 80 -6.02 -8.43 8.92
N THR A 81 -7.02 -9.27 8.69
CA THR A 81 -7.60 -9.42 7.35
C THR A 81 -8.64 -8.33 7.13
N VAL A 82 -8.47 -7.56 6.06
CA VAL A 82 -9.35 -6.44 5.72
C VAL A 82 -9.98 -6.67 4.35
N LYS A 83 -11.28 -6.40 4.26
CA LYS A 83 -12.01 -6.38 2.99
C LYS A 83 -11.89 -4.99 2.36
N MET A 84 -11.37 -4.94 1.14
CA MET A 84 -11.29 -3.69 0.37
C MET A 84 -12.64 -3.37 -0.24
N THR A 85 -13.03 -2.09 -0.19
CA THR A 85 -14.23 -1.57 -0.84
C THR A 85 -13.83 -0.60 -1.94
N PHE A 86 -14.69 -0.49 -2.96
CA PHE A 86 -14.53 0.52 -4.00
C PHE A 86 -15.32 1.76 -3.60
N TRP A 87 -14.72 2.95 -3.71
CA TRP A 87 -15.42 4.22 -3.53
C TRP A 87 -16.37 4.54 -4.69
N SER A 88 -15.94 4.21 -5.91
CA SER A 88 -16.72 4.33 -7.15
C SER A 88 -16.38 3.19 -8.12
N LYS A 89 -17.29 2.92 -9.05
CA LYS A 89 -17.07 1.96 -10.16
C LYS A 89 -17.53 2.60 -11.45
N TYR A 90 -16.66 2.58 -12.47
CA TYR A 90 -16.96 3.13 -13.81
C TYR A 90 -17.41 4.60 -13.80
N GLY A 91 -16.96 5.39 -12.83
CA GLY A 91 -17.34 6.81 -12.68
C GLY A 91 -18.54 7.06 -11.77
N GLU A 92 -19.24 6.04 -11.30
CA GLU A 92 -20.41 6.17 -10.42
C GLU A 92 -20.07 5.84 -8.96
N ARG A 93 -20.55 6.66 -8.03
CA ARG A 93 -20.32 6.48 -6.58
C ARG A 93 -21.06 5.25 -6.07
N THR A 94 -20.39 4.42 -5.27
CA THR A 94 -21.03 3.28 -4.63
C THR A 94 -21.76 3.69 -3.34
N PRO A 95 -22.82 2.99 -2.93
CA PRO A 95 -23.66 3.36 -1.77
C PRO A 95 -23.07 3.00 -0.40
N PHE A 96 -21.83 2.50 -0.36
CA PHE A 96 -21.14 2.06 0.86
C PHE A 96 -20.28 3.18 1.45
#